data_AF-A0AAN8KX72-F1
#
_entry.id   AF-A0AAN8KX72-F1
#
_cell.length_a   1.000
_cell.length_b   1.000
_cell.length_c   1.000
_cell.angle_alpha   90.00
_cell.angle_beta   90.00
_cell.angle_gamma   90.00
#
_symmetry.space_group_name_H-M   'P 1'
#
loop_
_entity.id
_entity.type
_entity.pdbx_description
1 polymer ?
#
loop_
_entity_poly.entity_id
_entity_poly.type
_entity_poly.pdbx_seq_one_letter_code
_entity_poly.pdbx_strand_id
1 'polypeptide(L)'
;MKRRYGVCLGFWSAFAQLTGWTAPREDQGLKMFSFALKRHLNPCVGPSCRWMQRVLCGSSCMGHPVPTAPGSGQEDQQRLSMKALANAPKPALYLGFSGLLPFLGAPLLMAVTQSYLPEVAYAQVVYGASIVSFLGGARWGFALPEGSPAQPDWMNLGNSVVPSLLAWLALLCRDNITEGALVVIMGLGLALHYDLTLLPGYPSWFKAMRTILTLVATFSLVATLTLQKMCPEKKIKAQEN
;
A
#
# COMPACT_ATOMS: atom_id res chain seq x y z
N MET A 1 10.40 29.84 -7.97
CA MET A 1 9.60 28.66 -8.36
C MET A 1 10.44 27.53 -8.97
N LYS A 2 11.34 27.76 -9.95
CA LYS A 2 12.19 26.69 -10.56
C LYS A 2 13.09 25.87 -9.60
N ARG A 3 13.42 26.37 -8.41
CA ARG A 3 14.39 25.73 -7.50
C ARG A 3 13.84 24.59 -6.63
N ARG A 4 12.51 24.54 -6.40
CA ARG A 4 11.88 23.47 -5.58
C ARG A 4 11.50 22.22 -6.40
N TYR A 5 11.22 22.37 -7.69
CA TYR A 5 10.99 21.25 -8.61
C TYR A 5 12.20 20.31 -8.72
N GLY A 6 13.42 20.82 -8.57
CA GLY A 6 14.64 20.01 -8.63
C GLY A 6 14.80 18.99 -7.51
N VAL A 7 14.15 19.20 -6.35
CA VAL A 7 14.28 18.28 -5.19
C VAL A 7 13.38 17.06 -5.37
N CYS A 8 12.09 17.24 -5.72
CA CYS A 8 11.19 16.10 -5.98
C CYS A 8 11.65 15.32 -7.25
N LEU A 9 12.09 16.00 -8.33
CA LEU A 9 12.63 15.32 -9.53
C LEU A 9 13.98 14.63 -9.32
N GLY A 10 14.90 15.24 -8.57
CA GLY A 10 16.22 14.65 -8.28
C GLY A 10 16.11 13.39 -7.42
N PHE A 11 15.22 13.42 -6.42
CA PHE A 11 14.94 12.25 -5.59
C PHE A 11 14.20 11.16 -6.37
N TRP A 12 13.28 11.52 -7.27
CA TRP A 12 12.61 10.57 -8.16
C TRP A 12 13.60 9.76 -9.00
N SER A 13 14.60 10.43 -9.56
CA SER A 13 15.67 9.78 -10.33
C SER A 13 16.52 8.84 -9.47
N ALA A 14 16.84 9.25 -8.23
CA ALA A 14 17.59 8.42 -7.29
C ALA A 14 16.79 7.20 -6.79
N PHE A 15 15.50 7.38 -6.48
CA PHE A 15 14.61 6.28 -6.10
C PHE A 15 14.40 5.30 -7.26
N ALA A 16 14.18 5.80 -8.47
CA ALA A 16 14.10 5.02 -9.70
C ALA A 16 15.36 4.17 -9.93
N GLN A 17 16.55 4.75 -9.71
CA GLN A 17 17.83 4.06 -9.85
C GLN A 17 18.07 3.01 -8.75
N LEU A 18 17.71 3.31 -7.50
CA LEU A 18 17.91 2.40 -6.37
C LEU A 18 16.93 1.21 -6.38
N THR A 19 15.74 1.39 -6.94
CA THR A 19 14.68 0.37 -6.95
C THR A 19 14.45 -0.27 -8.33
N GLY A 20 15.14 0.20 -9.38
CA GLY A 20 14.96 -0.24 -10.76
C GLY A 20 13.63 0.19 -11.38
N TRP A 21 13.02 1.25 -10.86
CA TRP A 21 11.67 1.69 -11.20
C TRP A 21 11.68 2.78 -12.27
N THR A 22 11.19 2.50 -13.49
CA THR A 22 11.04 3.51 -14.55
C THR A 22 9.63 4.14 -14.48
N ALA A 23 9.57 5.47 -14.58
CA ALA A 23 8.31 6.22 -14.52
C ALA A 23 7.32 5.74 -15.60
N PRO A 24 6.06 5.42 -15.25
CA PRO A 24 5.06 5.11 -16.26
C PRO A 24 4.68 6.41 -16.99
N ARG A 25 4.68 6.37 -18.31
CA ARG A 25 4.03 7.37 -19.16
C ARG A 25 2.54 7.46 -18.76
N GLU A 26 1.95 8.66 -18.84
CA GLU A 26 0.64 9.08 -18.28
C GLU A 26 -0.56 8.12 -18.50
N ASP A 27 -0.41 7.13 -19.37
CA ASP A 27 -1.34 6.09 -19.76
C ASP A 27 -1.23 4.75 -18.99
N GLN A 28 -0.37 4.65 -17.95
CA GLN A 28 -0.06 3.36 -17.28
C GLN A 28 -0.36 3.24 -15.77
N GLY A 29 -0.96 4.24 -15.12
CA GLY A 29 -1.30 4.17 -13.67
C GLY A 29 -2.15 2.93 -13.30
N LEU A 30 -3.02 2.49 -14.21
CA LEU A 30 -3.84 1.29 -14.05
C LEU A 30 -3.05 -0.03 -14.21
N LYS A 31 -1.92 -0.02 -14.93
CA LYS A 31 -1.10 -1.23 -15.20
C LYS A 31 -0.11 -1.54 -14.07
N MET A 32 0.31 -0.53 -13.30
CA MET A 32 1.17 -0.70 -12.11
C MET A 32 0.49 -1.53 -11.01
N PHE A 33 -0.82 -1.37 -10.80
CA PHE A 33 -1.60 -2.23 -9.90
C PHE A 33 -1.64 -3.68 -10.37
N SER A 34 -1.76 -3.90 -11.69
CA SER A 34 -1.73 -5.24 -12.28
C SER A 34 -0.35 -5.89 -12.09
N PHE A 35 0.75 -5.13 -12.18
CA PHE A 35 2.11 -5.66 -12.04
C PHE A 35 2.50 -5.98 -10.59
N ALA A 36 2.05 -5.17 -9.62
CA ALA A 36 2.22 -5.45 -8.20
C ALA A 36 1.44 -6.70 -7.75
N LEU A 37 0.24 -6.94 -8.33
CA LEU A 37 -0.51 -8.18 -8.12
C LEU A 37 0.17 -9.40 -8.79
N LYS A 38 0.80 -9.20 -9.95
CA LYS A 38 1.41 -10.29 -10.75
C LYS A 38 2.72 -10.83 -10.18
N ARG A 39 3.43 -10.05 -9.34
CA ARG A 39 4.68 -10.48 -8.70
C ARG A 39 4.48 -11.46 -7.52
N HIS A 40 3.25 -11.63 -7.03
CA HIS A 40 2.91 -12.63 -6.01
C HIS A 40 2.48 -13.99 -6.58
N LEU A 41 2.49 -14.17 -7.92
CA LEU A 41 1.99 -15.37 -8.61
C LEU A 41 3.06 -16.26 -9.24
N ASN A 42 4.36 -16.01 -9.01
CA ASN A 42 5.41 -16.95 -9.41
C ASN A 42 5.89 -17.75 -8.21
N PRO A 43 5.44 -19.00 -8.01
CA PRO A 43 6.17 -19.92 -7.15
C PRO A 43 7.55 -20.16 -7.78
N CYS A 44 8.61 -19.99 -6.98
CA CYS A 44 9.95 -20.38 -7.34
C CYS A 44 9.99 -21.90 -7.62
N VAL A 45 9.90 -22.30 -8.89
CA VAL A 45 10.22 -23.67 -9.32
C VAL A 45 11.71 -23.71 -9.60
N GLY A 46 12.49 -24.02 -8.57
CA GLY A 46 13.92 -24.33 -8.69
C GLY A 46 14.15 -25.78 -9.12
N PRO A 47 15.28 -26.14 -9.76
CA PRO A 47 15.49 -27.44 -10.43
C PRO A 47 15.78 -28.65 -9.53
N SER A 48 15.60 -28.58 -8.21
CA SER A 48 16.13 -29.61 -7.29
C SER A 48 15.19 -30.78 -6.96
N CYS A 49 13.98 -30.83 -7.51
CA CYS A 49 13.03 -31.94 -7.28
C CYS A 49 12.99 -32.96 -8.43
N ARG A 50 14.16 -33.40 -8.92
CA ARG A 50 14.28 -34.47 -9.94
C ARG A 50 14.83 -35.80 -9.39
N TRP A 51 14.94 -35.92 -8.07
CA TRP A 51 15.55 -37.10 -7.41
C TRP A 51 14.58 -38.09 -6.75
N MET A 52 13.26 -37.82 -6.73
CA MET A 52 12.27 -38.74 -6.14
C MET A 52 11.11 -39.05 -7.09
N GLN A 53 11.45 -39.44 -8.31
CA GLN A 53 10.51 -40.11 -9.21
C GLN A 53 11.05 -41.50 -9.52
N ARG A 54 10.95 -42.45 -8.57
CA ARG A 54 11.17 -43.88 -8.90
C ARG A 54 10.82 -44.96 -7.88
N VAL A 55 10.05 -44.70 -6.83
CA VAL A 55 9.65 -45.77 -5.92
C VAL A 55 8.17 -45.60 -5.60
N LEU A 56 7.41 -46.70 -5.70
CA LEU A 56 5.95 -46.83 -5.49
C LEU A 56 5.13 -46.43 -6.75
N CYS A 57 4.96 -47.30 -7.76
CA CYS A 57 4.01 -48.43 -7.77
C CYS A 57 2.58 -47.97 -7.44
N GLY A 58 1.51 -48.17 -8.20
CA GLY A 58 1.23 -48.91 -9.42
C GLY A 58 -0.26 -48.66 -9.81
N SER A 59 -0.55 -48.89 -11.08
CA SER A 59 -1.83 -49.09 -11.78
C SER A 59 -3.21 -48.81 -11.14
N SER A 60 -4.05 -48.15 -11.94
CA SER A 60 -5.52 -48.18 -12.02
C SER A 60 -6.37 -47.54 -10.92
N CYS A 61 -7.10 -46.47 -11.30
CA CYS A 61 -8.58 -46.46 -11.30
C CYS A 61 -9.12 -45.21 -12.01
N MET A 62 -10.09 -45.43 -12.91
CA MET A 62 -10.88 -44.40 -13.58
C MET A 62 -11.78 -43.64 -12.59
N GLY A 63 -12.01 -42.36 -12.87
CA GLY A 63 -13.05 -41.55 -12.23
C GLY A 63 -12.82 -40.06 -12.46
N HIS A 64 -13.44 -39.50 -13.49
CA HIS A 64 -13.61 -38.04 -13.58
C HIS A 64 -14.49 -37.58 -12.39
N PRO A 65 -14.21 -36.38 -11.84
CA PRO A 65 -14.93 -35.21 -12.33
C PRO A 65 -13.97 -34.11 -12.77
N VAL A 66 -14.33 -33.39 -13.82
CA VAL A 66 -13.77 -32.07 -14.13
C VAL A 66 -14.35 -31.06 -13.13
N PRO A 67 -13.54 -30.22 -12.48
CA PRO A 67 -14.01 -28.92 -11.99
C PRO A 67 -13.30 -27.78 -12.73
N THR A 68 -14.08 -27.18 -13.63
CA THR A 68 -14.28 -25.73 -13.82
C THR A 68 -13.15 -24.74 -13.47
N ALA A 69 -12.68 -24.08 -14.53
CA ALA A 69 -12.34 -22.65 -14.70
C ALA A 69 -11.42 -21.90 -13.69
N PRO A 70 -10.44 -21.11 -14.18
CA PRO A 70 -9.59 -20.27 -13.34
C PRO A 70 -10.34 -18.98 -12.94
N GLY A 71 -10.89 -18.96 -11.73
CA GLY A 71 -11.56 -17.77 -11.17
C GLY A 71 -11.53 -17.63 -9.64
N SER A 72 -10.94 -18.58 -8.91
CA SER A 72 -11.13 -18.73 -7.45
C SER A 72 -10.12 -18.00 -6.55
N GLY A 73 -9.08 -17.37 -7.10
CA GLY A 73 -7.99 -16.80 -6.27
C GLY A 73 -8.40 -15.60 -5.40
N GLN A 74 -9.25 -14.70 -5.91
CA GLN A 74 -9.65 -13.48 -5.20
C GLN A 74 -10.74 -13.75 -4.14
N GLU A 75 -11.72 -14.58 -4.46
CA GLU A 75 -12.84 -14.89 -3.54
C GLU A 75 -12.36 -15.70 -2.32
N ASP A 76 -11.46 -16.66 -2.52
CA ASP A 76 -10.90 -17.46 -1.43
C ASP A 76 -10.01 -16.59 -0.52
N GLN A 77 -9.18 -15.73 -1.08
CA GLN A 77 -8.33 -14.80 -0.31
C GLN A 77 -9.16 -13.77 0.47
N GLN A 78 -10.24 -13.25 -0.13
CA GLN A 78 -11.14 -12.30 0.51
C GLN A 78 -11.97 -12.96 1.62
N ARG A 79 -12.44 -14.21 1.42
CA ARG A 79 -13.09 -15.01 2.47
C ARG A 79 -12.16 -15.32 3.64
N LEU A 80 -10.90 -15.65 3.36
CA LEU A 80 -9.87 -15.87 4.38
C LEU A 80 -9.58 -14.58 5.17
N SER A 81 -9.51 -13.44 4.48
CA SER A 81 -9.29 -12.12 5.10
C SER A 81 -10.45 -11.71 6.02
N MET A 82 -11.70 -11.89 5.58
CA MET A 82 -12.88 -11.56 6.40
C MET A 82 -12.97 -12.41 7.67
N LYS A 83 -12.66 -13.71 7.57
CA LYS A 83 -12.58 -14.60 8.75
C LYS A 83 -11.44 -14.20 9.69
N ALA A 84 -10.30 -13.78 9.15
CA ALA A 84 -9.19 -13.29 9.97
C ALA A 84 -9.55 -12.01 10.72
N LEU A 85 -10.25 -11.06 10.10
CA LEU A 85 -10.70 -9.82 10.75
C LEU A 85 -11.67 -10.07 11.90
N ALA A 86 -12.54 -11.08 11.80
CA ALA A 86 -13.50 -11.42 12.85
C ALA A 86 -12.83 -11.77 14.19
N ASN A 87 -11.58 -12.23 14.16
CA ASN A 87 -10.78 -12.57 15.34
C ASN A 87 -9.95 -11.39 15.87
N ALA A 88 -10.01 -10.22 15.25
CA ALA A 88 -9.25 -9.05 15.69
C ALA A 88 -9.83 -8.44 16.98
N PRO A 89 -8.98 -7.87 17.85
CA PRO A 89 -9.45 -7.10 19.00
C PRO A 89 -10.34 -5.94 18.53
N LYS A 90 -11.53 -5.79 19.13
CA LYS A 90 -12.49 -4.73 18.78
C LYS A 90 -11.87 -3.32 18.76
N PRO A 91 -11.01 -2.92 19.73
CA PRO A 91 -10.40 -1.59 19.68
C PRO A 91 -9.53 -1.37 18.44
N ALA A 92 -8.80 -2.39 17.99
CA ALA A 92 -7.96 -2.31 16.79
C ALA A 92 -8.81 -2.10 15.53
N LEU A 93 -9.96 -2.78 15.43
CA LEU A 93 -10.90 -2.61 14.34
C LEU A 93 -11.49 -1.19 14.34
N TYR A 94 -12.04 -0.74 15.47
CA TYR A 94 -12.67 0.59 15.54
C TYR A 94 -11.68 1.70 15.19
N LEU A 95 -10.49 1.70 15.82
CA LEU A 95 -9.48 2.71 15.59
C LEU A 95 -8.89 2.64 14.17
N GLY A 96 -8.63 1.42 13.67
CA GLY A 96 -8.11 1.20 12.33
C GLY A 96 -9.04 1.71 11.25
N PHE A 97 -10.32 1.33 11.31
CA PHE A 97 -11.32 1.75 10.32
C PHE A 97 -11.74 3.21 10.49
N SER A 98 -11.80 3.76 11.71
CA SER A 98 -12.03 5.21 11.91
C SER A 98 -10.91 6.05 11.29
N GLY A 99 -9.69 5.52 11.25
CA GLY A 99 -8.56 6.14 10.58
C GLY A 99 -8.75 6.35 9.07
N LEU A 100 -9.74 5.70 8.43
CA LEU A 100 -10.05 5.91 7.01
C LEU A 100 -10.95 7.13 6.76
N LEU A 101 -11.50 7.76 7.80
CA LEU A 101 -12.43 8.87 7.63
C LEU A 101 -11.84 10.04 6.81
N PRO A 102 -10.62 10.54 7.08
CA PRO A 102 -10.06 11.63 6.27
C PRO A 102 -9.71 11.20 4.84
N PHE A 103 -9.35 9.92 4.66
CA PHE A 103 -9.08 9.35 3.34
C PHE A 103 -10.32 9.33 2.46
N LEU A 104 -11.47 8.88 2.98
CA LEU A 104 -12.72 8.78 2.23
C LEU A 104 -13.47 10.11 2.15
N GLY A 105 -13.41 10.92 3.21
CA GLY A 105 -14.12 12.19 3.29
C GLY A 105 -13.66 13.20 2.25
N ALA A 106 -12.35 13.28 1.97
CA ALA A 106 -11.80 14.20 0.98
C ALA A 106 -12.35 13.98 -0.45
N PRO A 107 -12.20 12.81 -1.10
CA PRO A 107 -12.76 12.56 -2.42
C PRO A 107 -14.29 12.58 -2.41
N LEU A 108 -14.95 12.13 -1.32
CA LEU A 108 -16.41 12.19 -1.22
C LEU A 108 -16.91 13.64 -1.23
N LEU A 109 -16.27 14.54 -0.49
CA LEU A 109 -16.62 15.96 -0.49
C LEU A 109 -16.43 16.60 -1.87
N MET A 110 -15.31 16.31 -2.54
CA MET A 110 -15.05 16.79 -3.89
C MET A 110 -16.05 16.22 -4.92
N ALA A 111 -16.45 14.95 -4.76
CA ALA A 111 -17.48 14.34 -5.59
C ALA A 111 -18.85 14.97 -5.36
N VAL A 112 -19.27 15.20 -4.10
CA VAL A 112 -20.58 15.83 -3.82
C VAL A 112 -20.63 17.27 -4.32
N THR A 113 -19.54 18.02 -4.16
CA THR A 113 -19.47 19.43 -4.59
C THR A 113 -19.16 19.61 -6.08
N GLN A 114 -18.87 18.51 -6.79
CA GLN A 114 -18.48 18.50 -8.22
C GLN A 114 -17.34 19.49 -8.53
N SER A 115 -16.48 19.75 -7.54
CA SER A 115 -15.43 20.76 -7.58
C SER A 115 -14.16 20.20 -6.97
N TYR A 116 -13.03 20.41 -7.64
CA TYR A 116 -11.74 20.04 -7.08
C TYR A 116 -11.30 21.11 -6.07
N LEU A 117 -10.97 20.66 -4.85
CA LEU A 117 -10.56 21.52 -3.73
C LEU A 117 -9.10 21.21 -3.35
N PRO A 118 -8.11 21.97 -3.86
CA PRO A 118 -6.68 21.69 -3.65
C PRO A 118 -6.28 21.59 -2.17
N GLU A 119 -6.84 22.44 -1.30
CA GLU A 119 -6.54 22.41 0.14
C GLU A 119 -7.03 21.13 0.81
N VAL A 120 -8.19 20.61 0.39
CA VAL A 120 -8.74 19.34 0.90
C VAL A 120 -7.93 18.16 0.40
N ALA A 121 -7.55 18.17 -0.88
CA ALA A 121 -6.68 17.15 -1.46
C ALA A 121 -5.29 17.14 -0.80
N TYR A 122 -4.71 18.32 -0.54
CA TYR A 122 -3.46 18.43 0.19
C TYR A 122 -3.60 17.95 1.64
N ALA A 123 -4.68 18.28 2.34
CA ALA A 123 -4.95 17.77 3.69
C ALA A 123 -5.02 16.23 3.72
N GLN A 124 -5.62 15.61 2.70
CA GLN A 124 -5.63 14.15 2.56
C GLN A 124 -4.22 13.58 2.39
N VAL A 125 -3.35 14.23 1.60
CA VAL A 125 -1.93 13.85 1.43
C VAL A 125 -1.17 14.00 2.75
N VAL A 126 -1.34 15.11 3.46
CA VAL A 126 -0.69 15.35 4.77
C VAL A 126 -1.10 14.29 5.79
N TYR A 127 -2.40 13.96 5.83
CA TYR A 127 -2.90 12.90 6.68
C TYR A 127 -2.30 11.54 6.31
N GLY A 128 -2.25 11.21 5.01
CA GLY A 128 -1.64 9.98 4.53
C GLY A 128 -0.15 9.89 4.85
N ALA A 129 0.60 10.98 4.69
CA ALA A 129 2.01 11.05 5.11
C ALA A 129 2.17 10.82 6.62
N SER A 130 1.30 11.40 7.44
CA SER A 130 1.31 11.19 8.89
C SER A 130 1.10 9.71 9.26
N ILE A 131 0.17 9.03 8.59
CA ILE A 131 -0.04 7.59 8.75
C ILE A 131 1.22 6.83 8.33
N VAL A 132 1.77 7.08 7.13
CA VAL A 132 2.99 6.41 6.63
C VAL A 132 4.15 6.55 7.62
N SER A 133 4.35 7.73 8.21
CA SER A 133 5.39 7.93 9.23
C SER A 133 5.11 7.14 10.51
N PHE A 134 3.85 7.11 10.98
CA PHE A 134 3.44 6.27 12.10
C PHE A 134 3.69 4.78 11.84
N LEU A 135 3.49 4.29 10.61
CA LEU A 135 3.78 2.90 10.23
C LEU A 135 5.25 2.56 10.39
N GLY A 136 6.13 3.49 10.03
CA GLY A 136 7.57 3.37 10.26
C GLY A 136 7.88 3.23 11.75
N GLY A 137 7.39 4.16 12.58
CA GLY A 137 7.61 4.15 14.03
C GLY A 137 7.09 2.90 14.74
N ALA A 138 5.94 2.35 14.31
CA ALA A 138 5.35 1.15 14.90
C ALA A 138 6.29 -0.07 14.90
N ARG A 139 7.21 -0.16 13.93
CA ARG A 139 8.18 -1.26 13.84
C ARG A 139 9.19 -1.28 14.99
N TRP A 140 9.56 -0.12 15.52
CA TRP A 140 10.40 -0.05 16.72
C TRP A 140 9.69 -0.71 17.90
N GLY A 141 8.40 -0.42 18.06
CA GLY A 141 7.57 -1.03 19.12
C GLY A 141 7.46 -2.56 19.01
N PHE A 142 7.56 -3.12 17.79
CA PHE A 142 7.60 -4.57 17.60
C PHE A 142 8.99 -5.18 17.80
N ALA A 143 10.06 -4.46 17.45
CA ALA A 143 11.43 -4.99 17.47
C ALA A 143 12.13 -4.90 18.84
N LEU A 144 11.71 -3.97 19.70
CA LEU A 144 12.35 -3.72 21.00
C LEU A 144 12.07 -4.77 22.09
N PRO A 145 10.87 -5.39 22.20
CA PRO A 145 10.61 -6.37 23.24
C PRO A 145 11.56 -7.58 23.17
N GLU A 146 12.02 -8.05 24.33
CA GLU A 146 12.85 -9.25 24.41
C GLU A 146 12.11 -10.47 23.83
N GLY A 147 12.82 -11.27 23.02
CA GLY A 147 12.24 -12.43 22.34
C GLY A 147 11.36 -12.10 21.13
N SER A 148 11.35 -10.84 20.65
CA SER A 148 10.63 -10.48 19.43
C SER A 148 11.11 -11.30 18.22
N PRO A 149 10.19 -11.77 17.35
CA PRO A 149 10.55 -12.38 16.07
C PRO A 149 11.33 -11.46 15.13
N ALA A 150 11.25 -10.14 15.32
CA ALA A 150 12.08 -9.17 14.61
C ALA A 150 13.10 -8.56 15.58
N GLN A 151 14.38 -8.81 15.34
CA GLN A 151 15.45 -8.29 16.19
C GLN A 151 15.72 -6.81 15.87
N PRO A 152 16.23 -6.02 16.83
CA PRO A 152 16.60 -4.61 16.64
C PRO A 152 17.91 -4.46 15.84
N ASP A 153 17.97 -5.09 14.67
CA ASP A 153 19.10 -5.04 13.75
C ASP A 153 18.96 -3.89 12.74
N TRP A 154 20.06 -3.62 12.01
CA TRP A 154 20.11 -2.56 10.99
C TRP A 154 19.05 -2.73 9.90
N MET A 155 18.64 -3.97 9.61
CA MET A 155 17.66 -4.23 8.57
C MET A 155 16.25 -3.86 9.05
N ASN A 156 15.83 -4.29 10.24
CA ASN A 156 14.51 -3.99 10.78
C ASN A 156 14.37 -2.53 11.17
N LEU A 157 15.38 -1.96 11.84
CA LEU A 157 15.38 -0.55 12.24
C LEU A 157 15.60 0.36 11.03
N GLY A 158 16.48 0.02 10.09
CA GLY A 158 16.66 0.78 8.85
C GLY A 158 15.38 0.85 8.02
N ASN A 159 14.71 -0.30 7.81
CA ASN A 159 13.45 -0.36 7.06
C ASN A 159 12.30 0.42 7.73
N SER A 160 12.39 0.69 9.04
CA SER A 160 11.41 1.53 9.74
C SER A 160 11.53 3.02 9.44
N VAL A 161 12.71 3.48 9.04
CA VAL A 161 12.97 4.89 8.74
C VAL A 161 12.49 5.25 7.34
N VAL A 162 12.52 4.29 6.40
CA VAL A 162 12.16 4.51 4.99
C VAL A 162 10.73 5.08 4.83
N PRO A 163 9.67 4.53 5.46
CA PRO A 163 8.34 5.13 5.39
C PRO A 163 8.31 6.58 5.91
N SER A 164 8.97 6.90 7.03
CA SER A 164 9.02 8.26 7.57
C SER A 164 9.70 9.25 6.63
N LEU A 165 10.76 8.83 5.92
CA LEU A 165 11.41 9.65 4.90
C LEU A 165 10.50 9.88 3.68
N LEU A 166 9.78 8.85 3.23
CA LEU A 166 8.79 9.00 2.16
C LEU A 166 7.66 9.95 2.57
N ALA A 167 7.16 9.85 3.80
CA ALA A 167 6.17 10.78 4.34
C ALA A 167 6.69 12.23 4.31
N TRP A 168 7.91 12.47 4.79
CA TRP A 168 8.53 13.79 4.74
C TRP A 168 8.65 14.32 3.30
N LEU A 169 9.07 13.47 2.36
CA LEU A 169 9.16 13.85 0.94
C LEU A 169 7.80 14.19 0.33
N ALA A 170 6.75 13.44 0.67
CA ALA A 170 5.39 13.74 0.21
C ALA A 170 4.96 15.15 0.65
N LEU A 171 5.31 15.56 1.87
CA LEU A 171 5.00 16.89 2.39
C LEU A 171 5.79 18.01 1.67
N LEU A 172 7.01 17.72 1.21
CA LEU A 172 7.82 18.66 0.44
C LEU A 172 7.25 18.94 -0.95
N CYS A 173 6.53 17.98 -1.56
CA CYS A 173 5.87 18.18 -2.85
C CYS A 173 4.52 18.94 -2.70
N ARG A 174 4.44 19.94 -1.81
CA ARG A 174 3.25 20.78 -1.57
C ARG A 174 2.72 21.46 -2.83
N ASP A 175 3.62 21.91 -3.70
CA ASP A 175 3.27 22.62 -4.94
C ASP A 175 2.70 21.66 -6.01
N ASN A 176 2.83 20.34 -5.83
CA ASN A 176 2.32 19.32 -6.75
C ASN A 176 1.69 18.15 -5.97
N ILE A 177 0.39 18.28 -5.69
CA ILE A 177 -0.41 17.31 -4.94
C ILE A 177 -0.36 15.92 -5.57
N THR A 178 -0.27 15.82 -6.90
CA THR A 178 -0.18 14.53 -7.60
C THR A 178 1.08 13.77 -7.18
N GLU A 179 2.23 14.43 -7.18
CA GLU A 179 3.50 13.82 -6.75
C GLU A 179 3.46 13.44 -5.27
N GLY A 180 2.96 14.35 -4.41
CA GLY A 180 2.80 14.07 -2.99
C GLY A 180 1.92 12.84 -2.73
N ALA A 181 0.79 12.72 -3.43
CA ALA A 181 -0.12 11.57 -3.33
C ALA A 181 0.54 10.28 -3.80
N LEU A 182 1.29 10.30 -4.91
CA LEU A 182 2.03 9.13 -5.40
C LEU A 182 3.07 8.65 -4.39
N VAL A 183 3.81 9.58 -3.77
CA VAL A 183 4.78 9.24 -2.71
C VAL A 183 4.09 8.62 -1.50
N VAL A 184 2.93 9.14 -1.08
CA VAL A 184 2.13 8.52 -0.01
C VAL A 184 1.67 7.11 -0.39
N ILE A 185 1.16 6.90 -1.60
CA ILE A 185 0.74 5.57 -2.09
C ILE A 185 1.92 4.59 -2.05
N MET A 186 3.09 5.01 -2.51
CA MET A 186 4.30 4.20 -2.43
C MET A 186 4.69 3.89 -0.98
N GLY A 187 4.65 4.88 -0.09
CA GLY A 187 4.93 4.69 1.34
C GLY A 187 3.97 3.72 2.02
N LEU A 188 2.68 3.81 1.73
CA LEU A 188 1.65 2.88 2.23
C LEU A 188 1.88 1.45 1.71
N GLY A 189 2.19 1.31 0.42
CA GLY A 189 2.48 0.02 -0.20
C GLY A 189 3.76 -0.62 0.36
N LEU A 190 4.82 0.18 0.56
CA LEU A 190 6.08 -0.29 1.13
C LEU A 190 5.92 -0.71 2.58
N ALA A 191 5.23 0.08 3.40
CA ALA A 191 4.93 -0.27 4.78
C ALA A 191 4.11 -1.56 4.87
N LEU A 192 3.09 -1.73 4.02
CA LEU A 192 2.32 -2.97 3.93
C LEU A 192 3.23 -4.15 3.53
N HIS A 193 4.08 -3.96 2.52
CA HIS A 193 5.02 -5.00 2.11
C HIS A 193 5.90 -5.45 3.28
N TYR A 194 6.49 -4.51 4.01
CA TYR A 194 7.31 -4.84 5.18
C TYR A 194 6.53 -5.53 6.30
N ASP A 195 5.27 -5.17 6.54
CA ASP A 195 4.41 -5.83 7.53
C ASP A 195 4.06 -7.27 7.12
N LEU A 196 3.98 -7.55 5.81
CA LEU A 196 3.66 -8.89 5.30
C LEU A 196 4.89 -9.80 5.20
N THR A 197 6.04 -9.29 4.76
CA THR A 197 7.22 -10.10 4.41
C THR A 197 8.29 -10.14 5.49
N LEU A 198 8.55 -9.03 6.18
CA LEU A 198 9.68 -8.92 7.11
C LEU A 198 9.30 -9.24 8.56
N LEU A 199 8.00 -9.36 8.87
CA LEU A 199 7.54 -9.69 10.22
C LEU A 199 6.81 -11.05 10.21
N PRO A 200 7.55 -12.16 10.43
CA PRO A 200 6.95 -13.49 10.52
C PRO A 200 6.04 -13.67 11.75
N GLY A 201 6.09 -12.74 12.73
CA GLY A 201 5.33 -12.85 13.98
C GLY A 201 3.98 -12.13 14.04
N TYR A 202 3.57 -11.39 13.00
CA TYR A 202 2.28 -10.68 13.07
C TYR A 202 1.09 -11.63 12.95
N PRO A 203 0.07 -11.47 13.81
CA PRO A 203 -1.12 -12.29 13.73
C PRO A 203 -1.86 -12.03 12.41
N SER A 204 -2.48 -13.06 11.86
CA SER A 204 -3.15 -13.01 10.56
C SER A 204 -4.22 -11.91 10.48
N TRP A 205 -4.94 -11.65 11.57
CA TRP A 205 -5.94 -10.59 11.66
C TRP A 205 -5.32 -9.20 11.45
N PHE A 206 -4.10 -8.96 11.93
CA PHE A 206 -3.42 -7.68 11.79
C PHE A 206 -2.96 -7.48 10.34
N LYS A 207 -2.38 -8.51 9.72
CA LYS A 207 -1.98 -8.51 8.30
C LYS A 207 -3.17 -8.26 7.37
N ALA A 208 -4.28 -8.93 7.63
CA ALA A 208 -5.53 -8.76 6.88
C ALA A 208 -6.10 -7.34 7.04
N MET A 209 -6.18 -6.84 8.28
CA MET A 209 -6.63 -5.47 8.56
C MET A 209 -5.75 -4.45 7.86
N ARG A 210 -4.42 -4.54 8.00
CA ARG A 210 -3.45 -3.68 7.32
C ARG A 210 -3.66 -3.66 5.81
N THR A 211 -3.87 -4.82 5.20
CA THR A 211 -4.10 -4.94 3.76
C THR A 211 -5.35 -4.18 3.34
N ILE A 212 -6.48 -4.35 4.04
CA ILE A 212 -7.74 -3.66 3.73
C ILE A 212 -7.60 -2.15 3.92
N LEU A 213 -7.04 -1.69 5.05
CA LEU A 213 -6.88 -0.26 5.32
C LEU A 213 -6.01 0.41 4.24
N THR A 214 -4.88 -0.21 3.88
CA THR A 214 -4.00 0.31 2.83
C THR A 214 -4.67 0.33 1.47
N LEU A 215 -5.43 -0.70 1.10
CA LEU A 215 -6.17 -0.72 -0.17
C LEU A 215 -7.19 0.42 -0.23
N VAL A 216 -8.02 0.58 0.81
CA VAL A 216 -9.04 1.62 0.84
C VAL A 216 -8.41 3.02 0.81
N ALA A 217 -7.38 3.26 1.62
CA ALA A 217 -6.64 4.52 1.61
C ALA A 217 -6.05 4.82 0.23
N THR A 218 -5.46 3.83 -0.42
CA THR A 218 -4.87 3.98 -1.75
C THR A 218 -5.92 4.29 -2.81
N PHE A 219 -7.04 3.56 -2.84
CA PHE A 219 -8.14 3.85 -3.77
C PHE A 219 -8.72 5.24 -3.55
N SER A 220 -8.80 5.71 -2.30
CA SER A 220 -9.27 7.06 -1.99
C SER A 220 -8.34 8.16 -2.53
N LEU A 221 -7.03 7.95 -2.48
CA LEU A 221 -6.05 8.88 -3.05
C LEU A 221 -6.15 8.89 -4.58
N VAL A 222 -6.29 7.72 -5.21
CA VAL A 222 -6.51 7.61 -6.66
C VAL A 222 -7.81 8.32 -7.09
N ALA A 223 -8.89 8.17 -6.31
CA ALA A 223 -10.15 8.86 -6.56
C ALA A 223 -9.97 10.39 -6.53
N THR A 224 -9.24 10.92 -5.55
CA THR A 224 -8.89 12.35 -5.49
C THR A 224 -8.11 12.82 -6.72
N LEU A 225 -7.12 12.03 -7.18
CA LEU A 225 -6.37 12.34 -8.40
C LEU A 225 -7.24 12.29 -9.66
N THR A 226 -8.23 11.40 -9.69
CA THR A 226 -9.18 11.32 -10.81
C THR A 226 -10.11 12.53 -10.82
N LEU A 227 -10.62 12.95 -9.65
CA LEU A 227 -11.43 14.16 -9.49
C LEU A 227 -10.67 15.43 -9.87
N GLN A 228 -9.37 15.50 -9.60
CA GLN A 228 -8.49 16.59 -10.06
C GLN A 228 -8.52 16.76 -11.59
N LYS A 229 -8.66 15.65 -12.34
CA LYS A 229 -8.69 15.67 -13.80
C LYS A 229 -10.09 15.94 -14.36
N MET A 230 -11.13 15.53 -13.63
CA MET A 230 -12.53 15.61 -14.09
C MET A 230 -13.25 16.90 -13.69
N CYS A 231 -12.91 17.49 -12.54
CA CYS A 231 -13.64 18.63 -11.97
C CYS A 231 -12.90 19.96 -12.13
N PRO A 232 -13.63 21.09 -12.25
CA PRO A 232 -13.02 22.41 -12.23
C PRO A 232 -12.42 22.72 -10.85
N GLU A 233 -11.30 23.43 -10.83
CA GLU A 233 -10.61 23.82 -9.60
C GLU A 233 -11.34 24.99 -8.92
N LYS A 234 -11.68 24.82 -7.63
CA LYS A 234 -12.25 25.87 -6.79
C LYS A 234 -11.28 26.22 -5.66
N LYS A 235 -10.69 27.40 -5.74
CA LYS A 235 -9.85 27.95 -4.65
C LYS A 235 -10.75 28.50 -3.55
N ILE A 236 -10.62 27.94 -2.34
CA ILE A 236 -11.22 28.53 -1.15
C ILE A 236 -10.43 29.80 -0.87
N LYS A 237 -10.98 30.96 -1.25
CA LYS A 237 -10.38 32.24 -0.84
C LYS A 237 -10.51 32.32 0.67
N ALA A 238 -9.39 32.20 1.38
CA ALA A 238 -9.34 32.62 2.77
C ALA A 238 -9.71 34.11 2.77
N GLN A 239 -10.79 34.47 3.48
CA GLN A 239 -11.10 35.86 3.72
C GLN A 239 -9.97 36.42 4.59
N GLU A 240 -9.14 37.25 3.98
CA GLU A 240 -8.18 38.11 4.65
C GLU A 240 -9.02 39.13 5.45
N ASN A 241 -9.01 38.98 6.78
CA ASN A 241 -9.50 39.96 7.75
C ASN A 241 -8.32 40.35 8.63
#